data_AF-A0A957G851-F1
#
_entry.id   AF-A0A957G851-F1
#
_cell.length_a   1.000
_cell.length_b   1.000
_cell.length_c   1.000
_cell.angle_alpha   90.00
_cell.angle_beta   90.00
_cell.angle_gamma   90.00
#
_symmetry.space_group_name_H-M   'P 1'
#
loop_
_entity.id
_entity.type
_entity.pdbx_description
1 polymer ?
#
loop_
_entity_poly.entity_id
_entity_poly.type
_entity_poly.pdbx_seq_one_letter_code
_entity_poly.pdbx_strand_id
1 'polypeptide(L)'
;MSKKTTESQHIQTRRRSNGLISIRSKVQVRDSNALSLVYTPGVAEPCLEIARNPVRSLDVTCRGNTIAIVSNGTAVYGMGDVSPEAVLPILESQAIIMKNFAGVDALPLAIKARTIAQFVDTVINIAPSFGAICIEDVRTPEGLAITDELERALFIPVVNNHREGVAIGVLAGLINAAKVTGRNVKEMRVLLNGAGTAGLGTAYLLHRYGIDNVTVMDRYGAIYPYRPTHMNWGKWALSHYTNPERQHGQMGDLIEGMDAFIGFAGGGFENADQLTAEYIKKMAPDPIVFVLGDPLKIQPEELKDAGAAVVATAQSTYPNQMDISVVVPGIFRGLLDIRATGFPVRAQIAAAEAIAGIITDDQLHRDYIYPRLIDYRIAPAVARAVAAATKESGLYEDDRFSPEDIEDRTRRFVYEGKLPIAPKSDKPMTVAEESLELHERFTGLLEINSNVPIKDEFILKQFYLVPDVLEPTRIIKENLEEVFSLTARGNLVGVVSDGSAVLGLGNIGGRAAMPVMEGKAILFHTFAGVQAFPICVNNQETEQIIEVVKMLEPTFGGINLEDISAPRCFEIEERLKAET
;
A
#
# COMPACT_ATOMS: atom_id res chain seq x y z
N MET A 1 -24.25 9.29 -38.21
CA MET A 1 -24.32 9.90 -36.86
C MET A 1 -23.39 9.12 -35.96
N SER A 2 -22.20 9.67 -35.66
CA SER A 2 -21.25 9.06 -34.73
C SER A 2 -21.87 9.09 -33.33
N LYS A 3 -22.03 7.93 -32.68
CA LYS A 3 -22.30 7.86 -31.25
C LYS A 3 -21.09 8.48 -30.55
N LYS A 4 -21.17 9.75 -30.16
CA LYS A 4 -20.28 10.28 -29.12
C LYS A 4 -20.57 9.44 -27.88
N THR A 5 -19.68 8.52 -27.55
CA THR A 5 -19.69 7.83 -26.27
C THR A 5 -19.58 8.92 -25.21
N THR A 6 -20.65 9.19 -24.48
CA THR A 6 -20.63 10.17 -23.40
C THR A 6 -19.65 9.64 -22.34
N GLU A 7 -18.57 10.39 -22.08
CA GLU A 7 -17.59 10.08 -21.04
C GLU A 7 -18.29 9.85 -19.69
N SER A 8 -17.88 8.82 -18.95
CA SER A 8 -18.53 8.45 -17.69
C SER A 8 -18.42 9.57 -16.64
N GLN A 9 -19.36 9.62 -15.71
CA GLN A 9 -19.40 10.68 -14.69
C GLN A 9 -18.15 10.69 -13.80
N HIS A 10 -17.56 9.53 -13.51
CA HIS A 10 -16.37 9.46 -12.67
C HIS A 10 -15.12 9.99 -13.39
N ILE A 11 -14.98 9.75 -14.71
CA ILE A 11 -13.90 10.32 -15.51
C ILE A 11 -14.04 11.84 -15.58
N GLN A 12 -15.25 12.36 -15.86
CA GLN A 12 -15.50 13.80 -15.84
C GLN A 12 -15.16 14.42 -14.46
N THR A 13 -15.43 13.69 -13.38
CA THR A 13 -15.12 14.14 -12.02
C THR A 13 -13.60 14.19 -11.79
N ARG A 14 -12.86 13.13 -12.16
CA ARG A 14 -11.39 13.11 -12.09
C ARG A 14 -10.75 14.27 -12.85
N ARG A 15 -11.27 14.62 -14.04
CA ARG A 15 -10.81 15.78 -14.81
C ARG A 15 -11.04 17.11 -14.09
N ARG A 16 -12.18 17.27 -13.42
CA ARG A 16 -12.50 18.49 -12.67
C ARG A 16 -11.67 18.62 -11.39
N SER A 17 -11.31 17.50 -10.78
CA SER A 17 -10.53 17.46 -9.55
C SER A 17 -9.02 17.34 -9.76
N ASN A 18 -8.56 17.19 -11.01
CA ASN A 18 -7.17 16.90 -11.38
C ASN A 18 -6.61 15.69 -10.61
N GLY A 19 -7.29 14.54 -10.75
CA GLY A 19 -7.00 13.34 -9.96
C GLY A 19 -7.69 13.31 -8.60
N LEU A 20 -7.35 12.31 -7.77
CA LEU A 20 -8.04 12.06 -6.49
C LEU A 20 -7.34 12.62 -5.26
N ILE A 21 -6.05 12.98 -5.36
CA ILE A 21 -5.24 13.45 -4.24
C ILE A 21 -4.86 14.93 -4.36
N SER A 22 -4.61 15.59 -3.23
CA SER A 22 -3.93 16.88 -3.15
C SER A 22 -2.98 16.91 -1.95
N ILE A 23 -1.91 17.70 -2.03
CA ILE A 23 -1.00 18.00 -0.93
C ILE A 23 -1.41 19.31 -0.26
N ARG A 24 -1.66 19.29 1.04
CA ARG A 24 -2.08 20.48 1.78
C ARG A 24 -1.14 20.76 2.94
N SER A 25 -1.07 22.04 3.31
CA SER A 25 -0.44 22.43 4.57
C SER A 25 -1.41 22.24 5.72
N LYS A 26 -0.92 21.63 6.81
CA LYS A 26 -1.62 21.55 8.10
C LYS A 26 -1.70 22.91 8.81
N VAL A 27 -0.88 23.89 8.39
CA VAL A 27 -0.79 25.23 8.97
C VAL A 27 -1.03 26.27 7.89
N GLN A 28 -1.83 27.29 8.18
CA GLN A 28 -2.08 28.35 7.21
C GLN A 28 -1.05 29.47 7.34
N VAL A 29 -0.38 29.80 6.24
CA VAL A 29 0.55 30.93 6.15
C VAL A 29 -0.24 32.19 5.81
N ARG A 30 -0.57 33.00 6.84
CA ARG A 30 -1.38 34.22 6.69
C ARG A 30 -0.61 35.52 6.90
N ASP A 31 0.55 35.44 7.57
CA ASP A 31 1.39 36.57 7.91
C ASP A 31 2.87 36.17 7.94
N SER A 32 3.75 37.15 8.15
CA SER A 32 5.20 36.94 8.21
C SER A 32 5.62 36.08 9.40
N ASN A 33 4.87 36.09 10.50
CA ASN A 33 5.17 35.28 11.66
C ASN A 33 4.94 33.78 11.36
N ALA A 34 3.77 33.43 10.82
CA ALA A 34 3.47 32.07 10.37
C ALA A 34 4.49 31.60 9.32
N LEU A 35 4.85 32.47 8.36
CA LEU A 35 5.86 32.16 7.35
C LEU A 35 7.22 31.84 8.00
N SER A 36 7.62 32.61 9.03
CA SER A 36 8.90 32.41 9.73
C SER A 36 8.99 31.12 10.55
N LEU A 37 7.85 30.52 10.90
CA LEU A 37 7.76 29.25 11.62
C LEU A 37 7.79 28.04 10.68
N VAL A 38 7.17 28.15 9.50
CA VAL A 38 7.13 27.06 8.50
C VAL A 38 8.31 27.10 7.52
N TYR A 39 9.03 28.21 7.48
CA TYR A 39 10.18 28.44 6.61
C TYR A 39 11.28 29.22 7.35
N THR A 40 12.10 29.99 6.64
CA THR A 40 13.21 30.73 7.24
C THR A 40 12.74 31.88 8.15
N PRO A 41 13.44 32.12 9.27
CA PRO A 41 14.59 31.38 9.80
C PRO A 41 14.24 30.21 10.72
N GLY A 42 12.97 30.04 11.17
CA GLY A 42 12.59 29.09 12.21
C GLY A 42 12.85 27.63 11.86
N VAL A 43 12.63 27.25 10.60
CA VAL A 43 12.79 25.87 10.08
C VAL A 43 14.21 25.30 10.25
N ALA A 44 15.21 26.13 10.55
CA ALA A 44 16.56 25.67 10.82
C ALA A 44 16.63 24.76 12.06
N GLU A 45 15.85 25.01 13.11
CA GLU A 45 15.91 24.21 14.34
C GLU A 45 15.43 22.76 14.15
N PRO A 46 14.27 22.46 13.54
CA PRO A 46 13.89 21.07 13.26
C PRO A 46 14.90 20.37 12.33
N CYS A 47 15.55 21.08 11.41
CA CYS A 47 16.64 20.50 10.60
C CYS A 47 17.85 20.09 11.47
N LEU A 48 18.30 20.97 12.35
CA LEU A 48 19.42 20.70 13.26
C LEU A 48 19.09 19.56 14.21
N GLU A 49 17.84 19.45 14.66
CA GLU A 49 17.38 18.36 15.51
C GLU A 49 17.47 17.00 14.80
N ILE A 50 17.06 16.91 13.54
CA ILE A 50 17.21 15.70 12.72
C ILE A 50 18.69 15.40 12.45
N ALA A 51 19.50 16.42 12.20
CA ALA A 51 20.94 16.25 11.99
C ALA A 51 21.64 15.67 13.23
N ARG A 52 21.18 16.03 14.45
CA ARG A 52 21.65 15.46 15.72
C ARG A 52 21.12 14.04 15.93
N ASN A 53 19.84 13.79 15.63
CA ASN A 53 19.20 12.49 15.78
C ASN A 53 18.28 12.19 14.58
N PRO A 54 18.73 11.37 13.60
CA PRO A 54 17.98 11.09 12.37
C PRO A 54 16.60 10.46 12.58
N VAL A 55 16.34 9.80 13.72
CA VAL A 55 15.02 9.20 14.03
C VAL A 55 13.96 10.29 14.24
N ARG A 56 14.36 11.47 14.72
CA ARG A 56 13.48 12.62 14.97
C ARG A 56 12.77 13.11 13.72
N SER A 57 13.25 12.76 12.52
CA SER A 57 12.52 13.11 11.28
C SER A 57 11.11 12.50 11.23
N LEU A 58 10.87 11.39 11.95
CA LEU A 58 9.52 10.84 12.09
C LEU A 58 8.62 11.72 12.97
N ASP A 59 9.17 12.51 13.88
CA ASP A 59 8.41 13.33 14.82
C ASP A 59 8.19 14.75 14.33
N VAL A 60 9.15 15.31 13.60
CA VAL A 60 9.14 16.73 13.21
C VAL A 60 8.84 16.94 11.72
N THR A 61 8.54 15.88 10.96
CA THR A 61 8.21 15.99 9.52
C THR A 61 7.04 15.06 9.15
N CYS A 62 6.41 15.32 8.00
CA CYS A 62 5.28 14.51 7.51
C CYS A 62 5.65 13.03 7.32
N ARG A 63 6.94 12.70 7.22
CA ARG A 63 7.50 11.34 7.17
C ARG A 63 6.87 10.42 8.20
N GLY A 64 6.62 10.90 9.42
CA GLY A 64 6.03 10.10 10.49
C GLY A 64 4.63 9.57 10.22
N ASN A 65 3.91 10.15 9.26
CA ASN A 65 2.57 9.72 8.88
C ASN A 65 2.44 9.41 7.38
N THR A 66 3.53 9.54 6.62
CA THR A 66 3.50 9.41 5.16
C THR A 66 4.17 8.13 4.70
N ILE A 67 3.47 7.36 3.87
CA ILE A 67 4.00 6.17 3.19
C ILE A 67 4.19 6.45 1.70
N ALA A 68 5.11 5.73 1.06
CA ALA A 68 5.20 5.67 -0.39
C ALA A 68 4.47 4.44 -0.91
N ILE A 69 3.48 4.61 -1.79
CA ILE A 69 2.87 3.50 -2.54
C ILE A 69 3.58 3.41 -3.89
N VAL A 70 4.48 2.44 -4.03
CA VAL A 70 5.41 2.33 -5.16
C VAL A 70 4.99 1.21 -6.09
N SER A 71 4.90 1.52 -7.38
CA SER A 71 4.63 0.54 -8.44
C SER A 71 5.40 0.87 -9.72
N ASN A 72 5.69 -0.16 -10.51
CA ASN A 72 6.15 0.00 -11.89
C ASN A 72 5.10 -0.44 -12.94
N GLY A 73 3.87 -0.73 -12.51
CA GLY A 73 2.76 -1.07 -13.39
C GLY A 73 2.86 -2.44 -14.09
N THR A 74 3.75 -3.34 -13.65
CA THR A 74 4.01 -4.60 -14.37
C THR A 74 2.97 -5.70 -14.13
N ALA A 75 2.11 -5.57 -13.13
CA ALA A 75 1.07 -6.55 -12.81
C ALA A 75 -0.24 -5.92 -12.34
N VAL A 76 -0.78 -4.99 -13.14
CA VAL A 76 -2.03 -4.30 -12.82
C VAL A 76 -3.23 -5.21 -13.08
N TYR A 77 -3.79 -5.80 -12.02
CA TYR A 77 -4.99 -6.64 -12.02
C TYR A 77 -5.10 -7.54 -13.28
N GLY A 78 -6.24 -7.54 -13.98
CA GLY A 78 -6.44 -8.26 -15.24
C GLY A 78 -5.82 -7.59 -16.49
N MET A 79 -5.21 -6.40 -16.35
CA MET A 79 -4.61 -5.64 -17.46
C MET A 79 -3.14 -6.00 -17.73
N GLY A 80 -2.48 -6.63 -16.76
CA GLY A 80 -1.09 -7.05 -16.86
C GLY A 80 -0.11 -5.89 -16.84
N ASP A 81 0.88 -5.94 -17.74
CA ASP A 81 1.90 -4.89 -17.88
C ASP A 81 1.27 -3.65 -18.54
N VAL A 82 1.30 -2.53 -17.80
CA VAL A 82 0.92 -1.21 -18.27
C VAL A 82 2.10 -0.25 -18.10
N SER A 83 2.03 0.93 -18.72
CA SER A 83 3.04 1.94 -18.46
C SER A 83 2.96 2.42 -17.00
N PRO A 84 4.07 2.86 -16.39
CA PRO A 84 4.05 3.45 -15.05
C PRO A 84 3.02 4.58 -14.90
N GLU A 85 2.85 5.43 -15.91
CA GLU A 85 1.86 6.50 -15.91
C GLU A 85 0.42 5.97 -15.79
N ALA A 86 0.15 4.83 -16.44
CA ALA A 86 -1.19 4.25 -16.46
C ALA A 86 -1.58 3.60 -15.12
N VAL A 87 -0.63 3.27 -14.23
CA VAL A 87 -0.96 2.72 -12.90
C VAL A 87 -1.35 3.80 -11.88
N LEU A 88 -1.00 5.07 -12.12
CA LEU A 88 -1.28 6.18 -11.18
C LEU A 88 -2.74 6.28 -10.68
N PRO A 89 -3.79 6.13 -11.52
CA PRO A 89 -5.17 6.19 -11.02
C PRO A 89 -5.48 5.18 -9.91
N ILE A 90 -4.84 4.00 -9.97
CA ILE A 90 -4.98 2.93 -8.97
C ILE A 90 -4.22 3.30 -7.70
N LEU A 91 -2.98 3.78 -7.83
CA LEU A 91 -2.17 4.20 -6.69
C LEU A 91 -2.81 5.37 -5.92
N GLU A 92 -3.39 6.35 -6.64
CA GLU A 92 -4.17 7.43 -6.03
C GLU A 92 -5.37 6.91 -5.23
N SER A 93 -6.02 5.87 -5.76
CA SER A 93 -7.18 5.28 -5.11
C SER A 93 -6.79 4.63 -3.79
N GLN A 94 -5.70 3.86 -3.79
CA GLN A 94 -5.12 3.29 -2.58
C GLN A 94 -4.69 4.37 -1.60
N ALA A 95 -4.11 5.47 -2.07
CA ALA A 95 -3.72 6.58 -1.22
C ALA A 95 -4.91 7.18 -0.44
N ILE A 96 -6.05 7.35 -1.10
CA ILE A 96 -7.26 7.85 -0.42
C ILE A 96 -7.89 6.81 0.48
N ILE A 97 -7.83 5.52 0.14
CA ILE A 97 -8.26 4.45 1.04
C ILE A 97 -7.47 4.50 2.35
N MET A 98 -6.14 4.63 2.29
CA MET A 98 -5.27 4.80 3.47
C MET A 98 -5.67 6.01 4.31
N LYS A 99 -5.86 7.16 3.64
CA LYS A 99 -6.24 8.41 4.31
C LYS A 99 -7.62 8.29 4.96
N ASN A 100 -8.60 7.75 4.26
CA ASN A 100 -10.00 7.71 4.70
C ASN A 100 -10.22 6.76 5.87
N PHE A 101 -9.60 5.58 5.86
CA PHE A 101 -9.86 4.56 6.86
C PHE A 101 -8.89 4.55 8.03
N ALA A 102 -7.73 5.22 7.93
CA ALA A 102 -6.75 5.21 9.03
C ALA A 102 -5.95 6.51 9.19
N GLY A 103 -6.23 7.55 8.41
CA GLY A 103 -5.56 8.84 8.52
C GLY A 103 -4.10 8.81 8.10
N VAL A 104 -3.70 7.79 7.36
CA VAL A 104 -2.35 7.62 6.82
C VAL A 104 -2.23 8.44 5.55
N ASP A 105 -1.23 9.32 5.49
CA ASP A 105 -0.89 10.03 4.26
C ASP A 105 -0.12 9.06 3.36
N ALA A 106 -0.50 8.95 2.09
CA ALA A 106 0.10 8.00 1.16
C ALA A 106 0.38 8.67 -0.17
N LEU A 107 1.65 8.74 -0.56
CA LEU A 107 2.06 9.33 -1.84
C LEU A 107 2.13 8.22 -2.90
N PRO A 108 1.33 8.29 -3.98
CA PRO A 108 1.44 7.37 -5.10
C PRO A 108 2.72 7.68 -5.90
N LEU A 109 3.55 6.66 -6.09
CA LEU A 109 4.81 6.73 -6.83
C LEU A 109 4.86 5.66 -7.92
N ALA A 110 4.47 6.03 -9.13
CA ALA A 110 4.76 5.26 -10.32
C ALA A 110 6.21 5.47 -10.76
N ILE A 111 6.98 4.39 -10.90
CA ILE A 111 8.39 4.44 -11.28
C ILE A 111 8.72 3.67 -12.56
N LYS A 112 9.67 4.17 -13.36
CA LYS A 112 10.09 3.54 -14.63
C LYS A 112 11.01 2.32 -14.48
N ALA A 113 11.17 1.80 -13.26
CA ALA A 113 12.07 0.69 -12.99
C ALA A 113 11.66 -0.59 -13.73
N ARG A 114 12.58 -1.15 -14.53
CA ARG A 114 12.38 -2.40 -15.30
C ARG A 114 13.18 -3.58 -14.76
N THR A 115 14.10 -3.33 -13.82
CA THR A 115 14.86 -4.37 -13.12
C THR A 115 14.64 -4.28 -11.61
N ILE A 116 14.90 -5.39 -10.91
CA ILE A 116 14.84 -5.45 -9.44
C ILE A 116 15.78 -4.40 -8.83
N ALA A 117 17.03 -4.34 -9.30
CA ALA A 117 18.03 -3.39 -8.81
C ALA A 117 17.58 -1.94 -8.98
N GLN A 118 17.10 -1.55 -10.17
CA GLN A 118 16.60 -0.19 -10.40
C GLN A 118 15.46 0.17 -9.44
N PHE A 119 14.53 -0.77 -9.19
CA PHE A 119 13.41 -0.55 -8.29
C PHE A 119 13.92 -0.37 -6.85
N VAL A 120 14.74 -1.31 -6.38
CA VAL A 120 15.29 -1.33 -5.02
C VAL A 120 16.14 -0.08 -4.75
N ASP A 121 17.07 0.24 -5.65
CA ASP A 121 17.94 1.41 -5.53
C ASP A 121 17.13 2.71 -5.52
N THR A 122 16.13 2.85 -6.39
CA THR A 122 15.25 4.03 -6.41
C THR A 122 14.53 4.19 -5.07
N VAL A 123 13.94 3.11 -4.54
CA VAL A 123 13.19 3.15 -3.28
C VAL A 123 14.09 3.44 -2.09
N ILE A 124 15.28 2.84 -2.03
CA ILE A 124 16.28 3.12 -0.97
C ILE A 124 16.67 4.60 -0.99
N ASN A 125 16.88 5.16 -2.18
CA ASN A 125 17.27 6.55 -2.34
C ASN A 125 16.18 7.53 -1.86
N ILE A 126 14.89 7.24 -2.09
CA ILE A 126 13.80 8.15 -1.68
C ILE A 126 13.25 7.88 -0.27
N ALA A 127 13.64 6.77 0.35
CA ALA A 127 13.20 6.36 1.69
C ALA A 127 13.33 7.43 2.80
N PRO A 128 14.29 8.40 2.77
CA PRO A 128 14.33 9.46 3.77
C PRO A 128 13.05 10.29 3.88
N SER A 129 12.22 10.31 2.84
CA SER A 129 10.97 11.09 2.81
C SER A 129 9.76 10.35 3.40
N PHE A 130 9.89 9.04 3.67
CA PHE A 130 8.77 8.18 4.03
C PHE A 130 8.98 7.44 5.36
N GLY A 131 7.88 7.18 6.07
CA GLY A 131 7.83 6.40 7.29
C GLY A 131 7.62 4.90 7.05
N ALA A 132 7.10 4.52 5.88
CA ALA A 132 6.98 3.15 5.42
C ALA A 132 6.88 3.08 3.89
N ILE A 133 7.14 1.90 3.32
CA ILE A 133 7.02 1.60 1.89
C ILE A 133 5.91 0.58 1.67
N CYS A 134 5.04 0.86 0.71
CA CYS A 134 3.99 0.00 0.24
C CYS A 134 4.27 -0.39 -1.22
N ILE A 135 4.45 -1.68 -1.50
CA ILE A 135 4.67 -2.18 -2.87
C ILE A 135 3.33 -2.59 -3.47
N GLU A 136 3.04 -2.11 -4.67
CA GLU A 136 1.77 -2.31 -5.37
C GLU A 136 1.98 -2.76 -6.82
N ASP A 137 1.15 -3.68 -7.34
CA ASP A 137 1.08 -4.06 -8.75
C ASP A 137 2.43 -4.40 -9.44
N VAL A 138 3.31 -5.15 -8.74
CA VAL A 138 4.59 -5.62 -9.28
C VAL A 138 4.54 -7.12 -9.57
N ARG A 139 4.96 -7.51 -10.78
CA ARG A 139 4.93 -8.89 -11.27
C ARG A 139 5.79 -9.85 -10.45
N THR A 140 5.36 -11.10 -10.33
CA THR A 140 6.12 -12.22 -9.76
C THR A 140 7.08 -12.84 -10.79
N PRO A 141 8.33 -13.20 -10.44
CA PRO A 141 8.92 -13.21 -9.10
C PRO A 141 9.61 -11.92 -8.66
N GLU A 142 9.65 -10.88 -9.51
CA GLU A 142 10.36 -9.62 -9.23
C GLU A 142 9.84 -8.95 -7.95
N GLY A 143 8.51 -8.86 -7.79
CA GLY A 143 7.89 -8.25 -6.61
C GLY A 143 8.26 -8.94 -5.29
N LEU A 144 8.48 -10.25 -5.30
CA LEU A 144 8.95 -10.98 -4.11
C LEU A 144 10.39 -10.59 -3.76
N ALA A 145 11.26 -10.52 -4.77
CA ALA A 145 12.68 -10.22 -4.57
C ALA A 145 12.85 -8.77 -4.11
N ILE A 146 12.13 -7.84 -4.74
CA ILE A 146 12.09 -6.42 -4.35
C ILE A 146 11.64 -6.28 -2.89
N THR A 147 10.59 -6.99 -2.48
CA THR A 147 10.09 -6.94 -1.09
C THR A 147 11.17 -7.42 -0.12
N ASP A 148 11.75 -8.60 -0.36
CA ASP A 148 12.77 -9.19 0.53
C ASP A 148 14.06 -8.35 0.59
N GLU A 149 14.47 -7.72 -0.51
CA GLU A 149 15.65 -6.84 -0.55
C GLU A 149 15.40 -5.53 0.21
N LEU A 150 14.23 -4.91 0.02
CA LEU A 150 13.87 -3.69 0.71
C LEU A 150 13.68 -3.89 2.22
N GLU A 151 13.04 -5.00 2.65
CA GLU A 151 12.91 -5.35 4.07
C GLU A 151 14.27 -5.49 4.76
N ARG A 152 15.30 -5.93 4.04
CA ARG A 152 16.67 -6.06 4.58
C ARG A 152 17.46 -4.76 4.54
N ALA A 153 17.22 -3.92 3.53
CA ALA A 153 17.97 -2.70 3.30
C ALA A 153 17.42 -1.50 4.08
N LEU A 154 16.14 -1.50 4.41
CA LEU A 154 15.45 -0.37 5.05
C LEU A 154 15.17 -0.63 6.52
N PHE A 155 15.27 0.44 7.32
CA PHE A 155 14.90 0.45 8.73
C PHE A 155 13.55 1.16 8.95
N ILE A 156 12.60 0.84 8.06
CA ILE A 156 11.19 1.25 8.07
C ILE A 156 10.37 0.08 7.52
N PRO A 157 9.07 0.00 7.80
CA PRO A 157 8.25 -1.12 7.37
C PRO A 157 8.10 -1.12 5.85
N VAL A 158 8.25 -2.30 5.26
CA VAL A 158 7.94 -2.57 3.85
C VAL A 158 6.79 -3.56 3.84
N VAL A 159 5.72 -3.24 3.11
CA VAL A 159 4.54 -4.10 2.98
C VAL A 159 4.21 -4.24 1.51
N ASN A 160 4.04 -5.46 1.01
CA ASN A 160 3.54 -5.71 -0.33
C ASN A 160 2.06 -6.10 -0.25
N ASN A 161 1.20 -5.22 -0.75
CA ASN A 161 -0.25 -5.37 -0.60
C ASN A 161 -0.78 -6.67 -1.22
N HIS A 162 -0.20 -7.10 -2.33
CA HIS A 162 -0.56 -8.35 -2.99
C HIS A 162 -0.01 -9.59 -2.28
N ARG A 163 1.06 -9.46 -1.48
CA ARG A 163 1.67 -10.58 -0.74
C ARG A 163 1.09 -10.69 0.67
N GLU A 164 1.35 -9.70 1.52
CA GLU A 164 0.89 -9.70 2.91
C GLU A 164 -0.59 -9.35 3.02
N GLY A 165 -1.06 -8.31 2.34
CA GLY A 165 -2.44 -7.83 2.45
C GLY A 165 -3.47 -8.90 2.07
N VAL A 166 -3.27 -9.56 0.92
CA VAL A 166 -4.13 -10.66 0.47
C VAL A 166 -4.05 -11.85 1.42
N ALA A 167 -2.84 -12.25 1.85
CA ALA A 167 -2.67 -13.38 2.76
C ALA A 167 -3.40 -13.17 4.09
N ILE A 168 -3.30 -11.97 4.67
CA ILE A 168 -3.98 -11.59 5.92
C ILE A 168 -5.50 -11.69 5.77
N GLY A 169 -6.05 -11.13 4.69
CA GLY A 169 -7.48 -11.22 4.39
C GLY A 169 -7.95 -12.66 4.21
N VAL A 170 -7.20 -13.47 3.44
CA VAL A 170 -7.49 -14.89 3.23
C VAL A 170 -7.50 -15.67 4.54
N LEU A 171 -6.49 -15.49 5.39
CA LEU A 171 -6.42 -16.15 6.68
C LEU A 171 -7.60 -15.75 7.58
N ALA A 172 -7.95 -14.47 7.63
CA ALA A 172 -9.10 -13.99 8.41
C ALA A 172 -10.41 -14.64 7.96
N GLY A 173 -10.67 -14.67 6.65
CA GLY A 173 -11.84 -15.34 6.08
C GLY A 173 -11.84 -16.84 6.37
N LEU A 174 -10.69 -17.50 6.27
CA LEU A 174 -10.56 -18.94 6.48
C LEU A 174 -10.79 -19.33 7.95
N ILE A 175 -10.32 -18.52 8.91
CA ILE A 175 -10.59 -18.71 10.35
C ILE A 175 -12.10 -18.75 10.61
N ASN A 176 -12.84 -17.77 10.07
CA ASN A 176 -14.29 -17.69 10.26
C ASN A 176 -15.06 -18.74 9.46
N ALA A 177 -14.62 -19.08 8.25
CA ALA A 177 -15.20 -20.15 7.45
C ALA A 177 -15.06 -21.52 8.15
N ALA A 178 -13.90 -21.78 8.76
CA ALA A 178 -13.66 -23.02 9.52
C ALA A 178 -14.60 -23.12 10.73
N LYS A 179 -14.77 -22.03 11.50
CA LYS A 179 -15.73 -21.99 12.61
C LYS A 179 -17.16 -22.33 12.16
N VAL A 180 -17.64 -21.70 11.09
CA VAL A 180 -19.03 -21.87 10.62
C VAL A 180 -19.31 -23.25 10.00
N THR A 181 -18.26 -23.95 9.60
CA THR A 181 -18.31 -25.33 9.09
C THR A 181 -17.95 -26.37 10.16
N GLY A 182 -17.69 -25.96 11.40
CA GLY A 182 -17.37 -26.86 12.51
C GLY A 182 -15.98 -27.51 12.42
N ARG A 183 -15.04 -26.87 11.71
CA ARG A 183 -13.69 -27.38 11.44
C ARG A 183 -12.64 -26.70 12.29
N ASN A 184 -11.58 -27.43 12.64
CA ASN A 184 -10.34 -26.83 13.11
C ASN A 184 -9.52 -26.36 11.92
N VAL A 185 -9.33 -25.05 11.78
CA VAL A 185 -8.61 -24.44 10.65
C VAL A 185 -7.20 -25.00 10.44
N LYS A 186 -6.51 -25.41 11.51
CA LYS A 186 -5.13 -25.95 11.45
C LYS A 186 -5.06 -27.38 10.90
N GLU A 187 -6.17 -28.11 10.95
CA GLU A 187 -6.25 -29.51 10.46
C GLU A 187 -6.75 -29.60 9.02
N MET A 188 -7.18 -28.47 8.43
CA MET A 188 -7.76 -28.44 7.09
C MET A 188 -6.75 -28.74 5.98
N ARG A 189 -7.20 -29.45 4.95
CA ARG A 189 -6.54 -29.60 3.65
C ARG A 189 -6.97 -28.48 2.71
N VAL A 190 -6.02 -27.65 2.31
CA VAL A 190 -6.27 -26.44 1.54
C VAL A 190 -5.56 -26.52 0.19
N LEU A 191 -6.31 -26.37 -0.90
CA LEU A 191 -5.76 -26.26 -2.25
C LEU A 191 -5.75 -24.80 -2.70
N LEU A 192 -4.57 -24.25 -2.94
CA LEU A 192 -4.39 -22.93 -3.53
C LEU A 192 -4.14 -23.05 -5.03
N ASN A 193 -5.00 -22.41 -5.83
CA ASN A 193 -4.81 -22.28 -7.27
C ASN A 193 -4.26 -20.90 -7.64
N GLY A 194 -2.98 -20.86 -7.98
CA GLY A 194 -2.24 -19.66 -8.34
C GLY A 194 -0.94 -19.56 -7.55
N ALA A 195 0.17 -19.47 -8.26
CA ALA A 195 1.52 -19.34 -7.68
C ALA A 195 2.19 -18.00 -8.06
N GLY A 196 1.39 -16.93 -8.10
CA GLY A 196 1.86 -15.54 -8.13
C GLY A 196 2.06 -14.98 -6.73
N THR A 197 2.26 -13.67 -6.61
CA THR A 197 2.54 -12.96 -5.34
C THR A 197 1.51 -13.31 -4.25
N ALA A 198 0.21 -13.21 -4.56
CA ALA A 198 -0.88 -13.51 -3.62
C ALA A 198 -0.91 -14.97 -3.15
N GLY A 199 -0.78 -15.92 -4.08
CA GLY A 199 -0.83 -17.34 -3.75
C GLY A 199 0.40 -17.80 -2.95
N LEU A 200 1.58 -17.31 -3.31
CA LEU A 200 2.82 -17.61 -2.58
C LEU A 200 2.81 -16.97 -1.18
N GLY A 201 2.37 -15.71 -1.07
CA GLY A 201 2.21 -15.03 0.22
C GLY A 201 1.17 -15.71 1.12
N THR A 202 0.03 -16.09 0.56
CA THR A 202 -1.03 -16.82 1.28
C THR A 202 -0.51 -18.14 1.82
N ALA A 203 0.08 -19.00 0.98
CA ALA A 203 0.62 -20.27 1.44
C ALA A 203 1.67 -20.10 2.54
N TYR A 204 2.54 -19.10 2.42
CA TYR A 204 3.51 -18.79 3.45
C TYR A 204 2.82 -18.45 4.79
N LEU A 205 1.86 -17.53 4.79
CA LEU A 205 1.17 -17.13 6.03
C LEU A 205 0.32 -18.26 6.63
N LEU A 206 -0.41 -19.02 5.81
CA LEU A 206 -1.20 -20.17 6.26
C LEU A 206 -0.31 -21.22 6.94
N HIS A 207 0.84 -21.55 6.34
CA HIS A 207 1.80 -22.46 6.95
C HIS A 207 2.35 -21.90 8.28
N ARG A 208 2.71 -20.60 8.31
CA ARG A 208 3.20 -19.95 9.54
C ARG A 208 2.16 -19.87 10.66
N TYR A 209 0.87 -19.84 10.32
CA TYR A 209 -0.24 -19.92 11.26
C TYR A 209 -0.44 -21.34 11.83
N GLY A 210 0.08 -22.36 11.13
CA GLY A 210 0.01 -23.78 11.50
C GLY A 210 -1.00 -24.59 10.68
N ILE A 211 -1.35 -24.16 9.47
CA ILE A 211 -2.08 -24.99 8.49
C ILE A 211 -1.04 -25.74 7.65
N ASP A 212 -0.76 -26.98 8.02
CA ASP A 212 0.34 -27.76 7.41
C ASP A 212 -0.04 -28.40 6.07
N ASN A 213 -1.33 -28.71 5.88
CA ASN A 213 -1.83 -29.39 4.68
C ASN A 213 -2.24 -28.41 3.58
N VAL A 214 -1.31 -27.55 3.16
CA VAL A 214 -1.50 -26.60 2.06
C VAL A 214 -0.85 -27.14 0.80
N THR A 215 -1.60 -27.35 -0.27
CA THR A 215 -1.08 -27.70 -1.60
C THR A 215 -1.25 -26.50 -2.53
N VAL A 216 -0.18 -26.08 -3.20
CA VAL A 216 -0.22 -24.98 -4.18
C VAL A 216 -0.05 -25.53 -5.58
N MET A 217 -0.87 -25.05 -6.51
CA MET A 217 -0.75 -25.37 -7.93
C MET A 217 -0.63 -24.11 -8.78
N ASP A 218 -0.03 -24.26 -9.96
CA ASP A 218 -0.08 -23.30 -11.04
C ASP A 218 -0.68 -23.93 -12.30
N ARG A 219 -0.62 -23.22 -13.43
CA ARG A 219 -1.16 -23.71 -14.71
C ARG A 219 -0.56 -25.01 -15.22
N TYR A 220 0.59 -25.44 -14.70
CA TYR A 220 1.24 -26.69 -15.06
C TYR A 220 1.07 -27.77 -13.97
N GLY A 221 0.15 -27.59 -13.03
CA GLY A 221 -0.17 -28.54 -11.96
C GLY A 221 0.46 -28.21 -10.60
N ALA A 222 0.47 -29.20 -9.70
CA ALA A 222 1.00 -29.09 -8.35
C ALA A 222 2.47 -28.61 -8.32
N ILE A 223 2.78 -27.80 -7.31
CA ILE A 223 4.15 -27.43 -6.94
C ILE A 223 4.68 -28.47 -5.94
N TYR A 224 5.86 -29.00 -6.23
CA TYR A 224 6.55 -29.99 -5.41
C TYR A 224 8.07 -29.85 -5.57
N PRO A 225 8.87 -30.31 -4.59
CA PRO A 225 10.32 -30.29 -4.68
C PRO A 225 10.83 -31.02 -5.93
N TYR A 226 11.81 -30.45 -6.61
CA TYR A 226 12.41 -30.98 -7.85
C TYR A 226 11.46 -31.07 -9.06
N ARG A 227 10.34 -30.34 -9.06
CA ARG A 227 9.56 -30.14 -10.28
C ARG A 227 10.45 -29.58 -11.41
N PRO A 228 10.52 -30.23 -12.58
CA PRO A 228 11.60 -29.99 -13.55
C PRO A 228 11.49 -28.69 -14.34
N THR A 229 10.27 -28.13 -14.50
CA THR A 229 10.02 -26.97 -15.35
C THR A 229 9.09 -25.95 -14.67
N HIS A 230 9.09 -24.72 -15.18
CA HIS A 230 8.18 -23.64 -14.77
C HIS A 230 8.23 -23.26 -13.27
N MET A 231 9.39 -23.51 -12.66
CA MET A 231 9.72 -23.11 -11.29
C MET A 231 10.46 -21.77 -11.28
N ASN A 232 10.22 -20.98 -10.24
CA ASN A 232 11.04 -19.83 -9.86
C ASN A 232 11.50 -20.02 -8.40
N TRP A 233 12.36 -19.13 -7.91
CA TRP A 233 12.92 -19.27 -6.56
C TRP A 233 11.85 -19.25 -5.46
N GLY A 234 10.77 -18.49 -5.62
CA GLY A 234 9.66 -18.42 -4.66
C GLY A 234 8.87 -19.73 -4.61
N LYS A 235 8.53 -20.30 -5.78
CA LYS A 235 7.90 -21.63 -5.88
C LYS A 235 8.81 -22.72 -5.30
N TRP A 236 10.12 -22.62 -5.55
CA TRP A 236 11.11 -23.54 -5.00
C TRP A 236 11.14 -23.49 -3.48
N ALA A 237 11.28 -22.30 -2.88
CA ALA A 237 11.26 -22.12 -1.44
C ALA A 237 9.97 -22.70 -0.82
N LEU A 238 8.82 -22.38 -1.42
CA LEU A 238 7.52 -22.84 -0.98
C LEU A 238 7.34 -24.36 -1.04
N SER A 239 7.86 -25.01 -2.08
CA SER A 239 7.73 -26.46 -2.26
C SER A 239 8.29 -27.30 -1.10
N HIS A 240 9.15 -26.75 -0.25
CA HIS A 240 9.74 -27.45 0.88
C HIS A 240 8.82 -27.56 2.11
N TYR A 241 7.80 -26.71 2.21
CA TYR A 241 6.90 -26.67 3.36
C TYR A 241 5.42 -26.77 2.99
N THR A 242 5.08 -26.79 1.70
CA THR A 242 3.73 -27.09 1.19
C THR A 242 3.69 -28.45 0.53
N ASN A 243 2.49 -28.97 0.28
CA ASN A 243 2.23 -30.24 -0.40
C ASN A 243 2.96 -31.40 0.31
N PRO A 244 2.66 -31.65 1.60
CA PRO A 244 3.40 -32.62 2.43
C PRO A 244 3.33 -34.05 1.87
N GLU A 245 2.21 -34.40 1.22
CA GLU A 245 2.01 -35.68 0.54
C GLU A 245 2.73 -35.78 -0.81
N ARG A 246 3.37 -34.69 -1.27
CA ARG A 246 4.04 -34.58 -2.57
C ARG A 246 3.13 -35.06 -3.69
N GLN A 247 1.91 -34.54 -3.73
CA GLN A 247 0.95 -34.83 -4.78
C GLN A 247 1.40 -34.20 -6.11
N HIS A 248 1.08 -34.86 -7.21
CA HIS A 248 1.36 -34.42 -8.59
C HIS A 248 0.04 -34.33 -9.36
N GLY A 249 0.05 -33.62 -10.48
CA GLY A 249 -1.10 -33.57 -11.39
C GLY A 249 -1.78 -32.21 -11.45
N GLN A 250 -2.94 -32.18 -12.09
CA GLN A 250 -3.77 -30.99 -12.32
C GLN A 250 -4.86 -30.86 -11.24
N MET A 251 -5.75 -29.87 -11.34
CA MET A 251 -6.74 -29.61 -10.28
C MET A 251 -7.60 -30.84 -9.99
N GLY A 252 -8.02 -31.55 -11.05
CA GLY A 252 -8.83 -32.76 -10.92
C GLY A 252 -8.18 -33.89 -10.11
N ASP A 253 -6.85 -33.95 -10.05
CA ASP A 253 -6.10 -34.93 -9.27
C ASP A 253 -5.93 -34.51 -7.79
N LEU A 254 -6.04 -33.21 -7.51
CA LEU A 254 -5.69 -32.61 -6.21
C LEU A 254 -6.90 -32.20 -5.39
N ILE A 255 -8.03 -31.89 -6.02
CA ILE A 255 -9.19 -31.27 -5.35
C ILE A 255 -10.02 -32.27 -4.51
N GLU A 256 -9.85 -33.57 -4.75
CA GLU A 256 -10.64 -34.60 -4.08
C GLU A 256 -10.40 -34.59 -2.56
N GLY A 257 -11.50 -34.46 -1.81
CA GLY A 257 -11.47 -34.40 -0.35
C GLY A 257 -10.85 -33.13 0.23
N MET A 258 -10.48 -32.12 -0.57
CA MET A 258 -9.99 -30.85 -0.03
C MET A 258 -11.10 -30.16 0.79
N ASP A 259 -10.72 -29.55 1.91
CA ASP A 259 -11.64 -28.86 2.79
C ASP A 259 -11.87 -27.42 2.34
N ALA A 260 -10.82 -26.80 1.78
CA ALA A 260 -10.91 -25.49 1.17
C ALA A 260 -10.21 -25.43 -0.19
N PHE A 261 -10.81 -24.67 -1.11
CA PHE A 261 -10.21 -24.24 -2.36
C PHE A 261 -10.09 -22.72 -2.36
N ILE A 262 -8.92 -22.18 -2.74
CA ILE A 262 -8.67 -20.75 -2.82
C ILE A 262 -8.01 -20.43 -4.16
N GLY A 263 -8.70 -19.69 -5.03
CA GLY A 263 -8.21 -19.33 -6.36
C GLY A 263 -7.89 -17.85 -6.49
N PHE A 264 -6.70 -17.52 -7.00
CA PHE A 264 -6.20 -16.15 -7.18
C PHE A 264 -6.13 -15.70 -8.64
N ALA A 265 -7.00 -16.23 -9.51
CA ALA A 265 -6.81 -16.19 -10.96
C ALA A 265 -6.37 -14.80 -11.50
N GLY A 266 -5.14 -14.73 -12.02
CA GLY A 266 -4.65 -13.61 -12.81
C GLY A 266 -5.22 -13.67 -14.22
N GLY A 267 -5.70 -12.54 -14.72
CA GLY A 267 -6.37 -12.42 -16.01
C GLY A 267 -5.57 -12.99 -17.19
N GLY A 268 -6.30 -13.44 -18.22
CA GLY A 268 -5.78 -13.45 -19.60
C GLY A 268 -5.45 -14.79 -20.27
N PHE A 269 -5.76 -15.96 -19.69
CA PHE A 269 -5.44 -17.23 -20.35
C PHE A 269 -6.64 -18.17 -20.46
N GLU A 270 -7.07 -18.40 -21.71
CA GLU A 270 -8.25 -19.21 -22.10
C GLU A 270 -8.06 -20.72 -21.81
N ASN A 271 -6.82 -21.19 -21.58
CA ASN A 271 -6.47 -22.62 -21.47
C ASN A 271 -6.06 -23.09 -20.06
N ALA A 272 -6.31 -22.31 -19.01
CA ALA A 272 -6.05 -22.76 -17.63
C ALA A 272 -7.20 -23.64 -17.12
N ASP A 273 -6.88 -24.75 -16.43
CA ASP A 273 -7.85 -25.62 -15.74
C ASP A 273 -8.69 -24.77 -14.78
N GLN A 274 -10.01 -24.77 -14.97
CA GLN A 274 -10.94 -23.88 -14.28
C GLN A 274 -11.70 -24.65 -13.22
N LEU A 275 -12.01 -23.98 -12.11
CA LEU A 275 -12.89 -24.54 -11.10
C LEU A 275 -14.29 -24.78 -11.72
N THR A 276 -14.85 -25.97 -11.51
CA THR A 276 -16.17 -26.35 -12.01
C THR A 276 -17.04 -26.86 -10.87
N ALA A 277 -18.37 -26.88 -11.08
CA ALA A 277 -19.32 -27.49 -10.16
C ALA A 277 -19.03 -28.99 -9.89
N GLU A 278 -18.47 -29.72 -10.86
CA GLU A 278 -18.10 -31.12 -10.67
C GLU A 278 -16.93 -31.28 -9.69
N TYR A 279 -15.97 -30.35 -9.69
CA TYR A 279 -14.88 -30.37 -8.73
C TYR A 279 -15.38 -30.12 -7.30
N ILE A 280 -16.33 -29.19 -7.11
CA ILE A 280 -16.92 -28.92 -5.79
C ILE A 280 -17.56 -30.18 -5.20
N LYS A 281 -18.24 -30.98 -6.02
CA LYS A 281 -18.86 -32.24 -5.58
C LYS A 281 -17.86 -33.32 -5.15
N LYS A 282 -16.59 -33.21 -5.55
CA LYS A 282 -15.50 -34.13 -5.16
C LYS A 282 -14.76 -33.67 -3.90
N MET A 283 -14.97 -32.44 -3.45
CA MET A 283 -14.36 -31.91 -2.23
C MET A 283 -14.94 -32.59 -0.98
N ALA A 284 -14.38 -32.29 0.19
CA ALA A 284 -14.93 -32.76 1.46
C ALA A 284 -16.36 -32.21 1.71
N PRO A 285 -17.17 -32.84 2.59
CA PRO A 285 -18.47 -32.31 2.99
C PRO A 285 -18.38 -30.87 3.51
N ASP A 286 -19.36 -30.03 3.18
CA ASP A 286 -19.34 -28.60 3.51
C ASP A 286 -18.03 -27.87 3.08
N PRO A 287 -17.68 -27.89 1.77
CA PRO A 287 -16.42 -27.30 1.32
C PRO A 287 -16.44 -25.78 1.35
N ILE A 288 -15.29 -25.18 1.65
CA ILE A 288 -15.05 -23.74 1.65
C ILE A 288 -14.42 -23.34 0.31
N VAL A 289 -14.98 -22.37 -0.39
CA VAL A 289 -14.55 -22.02 -1.75
C VAL A 289 -14.35 -20.52 -1.89
N PHE A 290 -13.10 -20.08 -2.01
CA PHE A 290 -12.74 -18.69 -2.26
C PHE A 290 -12.31 -18.51 -3.72
N VAL A 291 -13.01 -17.66 -4.46
CA VAL A 291 -12.69 -17.31 -5.86
C VAL A 291 -12.37 -15.82 -5.95
N LEU A 292 -11.09 -15.49 -5.79
CA LEU A 292 -10.60 -14.13 -5.58
C LEU A 292 -9.96 -13.51 -6.84
N GLY A 293 -10.11 -14.14 -8.00
CA GLY A 293 -9.67 -13.60 -9.28
C GLY A 293 -10.75 -12.79 -9.99
N ASP A 294 -10.33 -11.84 -10.83
CA ASP A 294 -11.22 -11.03 -11.68
C ASP A 294 -10.76 -11.10 -13.16
N PRO A 295 -11.65 -11.37 -14.12
CA PRO A 295 -13.09 -11.64 -13.97
C PRO A 295 -13.40 -13.01 -13.34
N LEU A 296 -14.56 -13.12 -12.68
CA LEU A 296 -15.09 -14.40 -12.20
C LEU A 296 -15.40 -15.34 -13.37
N LYS A 297 -14.85 -16.57 -13.30
CA LYS A 297 -15.03 -17.62 -14.32
C LYS A 297 -16.21 -18.54 -14.05
N ILE A 298 -16.62 -18.66 -12.79
CA ILE A 298 -17.77 -19.43 -12.33
C ILE A 298 -18.53 -18.56 -11.32
N GLN A 299 -19.87 -18.54 -11.42
CA GLN A 299 -20.66 -17.69 -10.55
C GLN A 299 -20.75 -18.28 -9.14
N PRO A 300 -20.79 -17.46 -8.08
CA PRO A 300 -20.93 -17.92 -6.70
C PRO A 300 -22.17 -18.78 -6.45
N GLU A 301 -23.27 -18.50 -7.13
CA GLU A 301 -24.50 -19.30 -7.08
C GLU A 301 -24.26 -20.72 -7.59
N GLU A 302 -23.53 -20.87 -8.69
CA GLU A 302 -23.19 -22.20 -9.25
C GLU A 302 -22.34 -23.02 -8.27
N LEU A 303 -21.46 -22.37 -7.53
CA LEU A 303 -20.64 -23.02 -6.49
C LEU A 303 -21.51 -23.48 -5.31
N LYS A 304 -22.46 -22.65 -4.87
CA LYS A 304 -23.41 -23.01 -3.81
C LYS A 304 -24.32 -24.15 -4.24
N ASP A 305 -24.87 -24.10 -5.45
CA ASP A 305 -25.71 -25.16 -6.03
C ASP A 305 -24.94 -26.48 -6.19
N ALA A 306 -23.63 -26.40 -6.40
CA ALA A 306 -22.74 -27.56 -6.43
C ALA A 306 -22.41 -28.15 -5.05
N GLY A 307 -22.80 -27.49 -3.96
CA GLY A 307 -22.65 -27.97 -2.59
C GLY A 307 -21.65 -27.20 -1.73
N ALA A 308 -21.09 -26.07 -2.19
CA ALA A 308 -20.20 -25.25 -1.37
C ALA A 308 -20.92 -24.70 -0.13
N ALA A 309 -20.33 -24.91 1.04
CA ALA A 309 -20.87 -24.41 2.30
C ALA A 309 -20.64 -22.91 2.48
N VAL A 310 -19.47 -22.45 2.10
CA VAL A 310 -19.07 -21.04 2.15
C VAL A 310 -18.46 -20.68 0.81
N VAL A 311 -18.93 -19.57 0.24
CA VAL A 311 -18.35 -18.99 -0.97
C VAL A 311 -17.94 -17.56 -0.66
N ALA A 312 -16.72 -17.18 -1.05
CA ALA A 312 -16.21 -15.82 -0.94
C ALA A 312 -15.58 -15.37 -2.26
N THR A 313 -15.70 -14.08 -2.58
CA THR A 313 -15.17 -13.51 -3.82
C THR A 313 -14.55 -12.14 -3.58
N ALA A 314 -13.79 -11.62 -4.54
CA ALA A 314 -13.34 -10.23 -4.51
C ALA A 314 -14.41 -9.23 -4.99
N GLN A 315 -15.52 -9.71 -5.56
CA GLN A 315 -16.55 -8.85 -6.15
C GLN A 315 -17.56 -8.35 -5.12
N SER A 316 -17.87 -7.07 -5.20
CA SER A 316 -18.72 -6.36 -4.22
C SER A 316 -20.22 -6.61 -4.33
N THR A 317 -20.63 -7.44 -5.27
CA THR A 317 -22.03 -7.82 -5.51
C THR A 317 -22.45 -9.06 -4.73
N TYR A 318 -21.51 -9.81 -4.13
CA TYR A 318 -21.77 -11.08 -3.46
C TYR A 318 -21.51 -11.02 -1.95
N PRO A 319 -22.19 -11.88 -1.16
CA PRO A 319 -21.82 -12.10 0.25
C PRO A 319 -20.35 -12.51 0.38
N ASN A 320 -19.76 -12.27 1.56
CA ASN A 320 -18.36 -12.56 1.84
C ASN A 320 -17.40 -11.93 0.82
N GLN A 321 -17.62 -10.66 0.45
CA GLN A 321 -16.63 -9.91 -0.32
C GLN A 321 -15.32 -9.81 0.47
N MET A 322 -14.22 -10.28 -0.12
CA MET A 322 -12.88 -10.17 0.45
C MET A 322 -12.08 -9.14 -0.35
N ASP A 323 -11.75 -8.03 0.30
CA ASP A 323 -10.96 -6.95 -0.28
C ASP A 323 -9.88 -6.50 0.70
N ILE A 324 -8.70 -6.18 0.18
CA ILE A 324 -7.56 -5.74 0.98
C ILE A 324 -7.65 -4.27 1.38
N SER A 325 -8.50 -3.48 0.70
CA SER A 325 -8.67 -2.03 0.90
C SER A 325 -9.04 -1.68 2.34
N VAL A 326 -9.71 -2.58 3.07
CA VAL A 326 -10.08 -2.35 4.47
C VAL A 326 -9.06 -2.84 5.47
N VAL A 327 -8.13 -3.69 5.04
CA VAL A 327 -7.14 -4.35 5.90
C VAL A 327 -5.91 -3.47 6.05
N VAL A 328 -5.36 -3.04 4.91
CA VAL A 328 -4.06 -2.37 4.83
C VAL A 328 -4.01 -1.03 5.60
N PRO A 329 -5.07 -0.18 5.64
CA PRO A 329 -5.02 1.08 6.38
C PRO A 329 -4.69 0.89 7.87
N GLY A 330 -5.32 -0.10 8.52
CA GLY A 330 -5.06 -0.41 9.93
C GLY A 330 -3.63 -0.92 10.16
N ILE A 331 -3.09 -1.70 9.22
CA ILE A 331 -1.70 -2.20 9.30
C ILE A 331 -0.72 -1.02 9.34
N PHE A 332 -0.78 -0.11 8.38
CA PHE A 332 0.14 1.03 8.34
C PHE A 332 -0.05 1.95 9.53
N ARG A 333 -1.28 2.19 9.99
CA ARG A 333 -1.51 3.02 11.18
C ARG A 333 -0.83 2.43 12.43
N GLY A 334 -1.00 1.13 12.67
CA GLY A 334 -0.36 0.45 13.78
C GLY A 334 1.18 0.51 13.71
N LEU A 335 1.75 0.35 12.50
CA LEU A 335 3.19 0.43 12.28
C LEU A 335 3.74 1.85 12.44
N LEU A 336 3.04 2.86 11.91
CA LEU A 336 3.48 4.26 11.94
C LEU A 336 3.43 4.87 13.34
N ASP A 337 2.43 4.51 14.16
CA ASP A 337 2.27 5.05 15.51
C ASP A 337 3.34 4.58 16.49
N ILE A 338 3.97 3.42 16.24
CA ILE A 338 5.08 2.91 17.06
C ILE A 338 6.46 3.15 16.43
N ARG A 339 6.50 3.86 15.29
CA ARG A 339 7.72 4.02 14.48
C ARG A 339 8.37 2.68 14.17
N ALA A 340 7.57 1.73 13.69
CA ALA A 340 8.01 0.36 13.45
C ALA A 340 9.21 0.33 12.50
N THR A 341 10.10 -0.63 12.69
CA THR A 341 11.31 -0.81 11.87
C THR A 341 11.20 -1.97 10.89
N GLY A 342 10.09 -2.71 10.96
CA GLY A 342 9.73 -3.81 10.07
C GLY A 342 8.30 -4.30 10.32
N PHE A 343 7.84 -5.29 9.56
CA PHE A 343 6.51 -5.87 9.69
C PHE A 343 6.59 -7.39 9.93
N PRO A 344 6.63 -7.85 11.20
CA PRO A 344 6.87 -9.25 11.50
C PRO A 344 5.67 -10.14 11.15
N VAL A 345 5.93 -11.42 10.83
CA VAL A 345 4.88 -12.42 10.53
C VAL A 345 3.86 -12.54 11.67
N ARG A 346 4.27 -12.38 12.93
CA ARG A 346 3.35 -12.38 14.07
C ARG A 346 2.33 -11.26 13.99
N ALA A 347 2.72 -10.07 13.51
CA ALA A 347 1.80 -8.96 13.30
C ALA A 347 0.86 -9.20 12.11
N GLN A 348 1.30 -9.90 11.08
CA GLN A 348 0.43 -10.35 9.97
C GLN A 348 -0.66 -11.31 10.48
N ILE A 349 -0.28 -12.29 11.31
CA ILE A 349 -1.24 -13.22 11.95
C ILE A 349 -2.20 -12.46 12.87
N ALA A 350 -1.68 -11.59 13.73
CA ALA A 350 -2.50 -10.80 14.65
C ALA A 350 -3.50 -9.90 13.91
N ALA A 351 -3.12 -9.32 12.76
CA ALA A 351 -4.03 -8.58 11.90
C ALA A 351 -5.16 -9.47 11.37
N ALA A 352 -4.85 -10.69 10.90
CA ALA A 352 -5.86 -11.62 10.40
C ALA A 352 -6.85 -12.06 11.49
N GLU A 353 -6.34 -12.35 12.69
CA GLU A 353 -7.16 -12.70 13.86
C GLU A 353 -8.04 -11.52 14.30
N ALA A 354 -7.52 -10.28 14.27
CA ALA A 354 -8.27 -9.08 14.57
C ALA A 354 -9.42 -8.86 13.58
N ILE A 355 -9.18 -9.05 12.27
CA ILE A 355 -10.23 -8.96 11.23
C ILE A 355 -11.28 -10.04 11.44
N ALA A 356 -10.86 -11.29 11.67
CA ALA A 356 -11.79 -12.38 11.93
C ALA A 356 -12.67 -12.10 13.16
N GLY A 357 -12.09 -11.51 14.21
CA GLY A 357 -12.77 -11.15 15.45
C GLY A 357 -13.72 -9.94 15.38
N ILE A 358 -13.76 -9.21 14.26
CA ILE A 358 -14.76 -8.13 14.06
C ILE A 358 -16.19 -8.70 13.99
N ILE A 359 -16.33 -9.91 13.44
CA ILE A 359 -17.60 -10.63 13.36
C ILE A 359 -17.73 -11.47 14.63
N THR A 360 -18.78 -11.20 15.38
CA THR A 360 -19.11 -11.92 16.61
C THR A 360 -19.73 -13.29 16.32
N ASP A 361 -19.66 -14.22 17.27
CA ASP A 361 -20.18 -15.59 17.07
C ASP A 361 -21.69 -15.62 16.77
N ASP A 362 -22.47 -14.64 17.25
CA ASP A 362 -23.91 -14.50 16.96
C ASP A 362 -24.21 -13.94 15.57
N GLN A 363 -23.26 -13.20 14.98
CA GLN A 363 -23.35 -12.68 13.63
C GLN A 363 -22.80 -13.65 12.58
N LEU A 364 -21.90 -14.54 12.99
CA LEU A 364 -21.19 -15.43 12.09
C LEU A 364 -22.14 -16.44 11.44
N HIS A 365 -22.24 -16.40 10.11
CA HIS A 365 -22.96 -17.40 9.32
C HIS A 365 -22.30 -17.59 7.94
N ARG A 366 -22.76 -18.59 7.17
CA ARG A 366 -22.14 -19.00 5.89
C ARG A 366 -22.03 -17.88 4.83
N ASP A 367 -22.84 -16.84 4.95
CA ASP A 367 -22.86 -15.66 4.07
C ASP A 367 -22.29 -14.39 4.74
N TYR A 368 -21.73 -14.51 5.95
CA TYR A 368 -21.09 -13.42 6.67
C TYR A 368 -19.90 -13.91 7.51
N ILE A 369 -18.80 -14.23 6.82
CA ILE A 369 -17.51 -14.66 7.41
C ILE A 369 -16.42 -13.59 7.34
N TYR A 370 -16.62 -12.55 6.53
CA TYR A 370 -15.65 -11.46 6.32
C TYR A 370 -16.34 -10.10 6.50
N PRO A 371 -15.71 -9.14 7.23
CA PRO A 371 -16.32 -7.84 7.48
C PRO A 371 -16.68 -7.08 6.21
N ARG A 372 -17.71 -6.21 6.30
CA ARG A 372 -18.10 -5.35 5.18
C ARG A 372 -17.05 -4.26 4.93
N LEU A 373 -17.00 -3.77 3.68
CA LEU A 373 -16.05 -2.73 3.26
C LEU A 373 -16.08 -1.46 4.11
N ILE A 374 -17.28 -0.98 4.46
CA ILE A 374 -17.46 0.20 5.30
C ILE A 374 -17.79 -0.26 6.73
N ASP A 375 -16.84 -0.97 7.35
CA ASP A 375 -16.85 -1.26 8.78
C ASP A 375 -15.69 -0.52 9.45
N TYR A 376 -16.01 0.62 10.05
CA TYR A 376 -15.08 1.53 10.71
C TYR A 376 -14.38 0.93 11.94
N ARG A 377 -14.76 -0.27 12.38
CA ARG A 377 -14.10 -0.99 13.48
C ARG A 377 -12.83 -1.71 13.03
N ILE A 378 -12.69 -2.01 11.74
CA ILE A 378 -11.56 -2.80 11.21
C ILE A 378 -10.24 -2.10 11.45
N ALA A 379 -10.06 -0.88 10.93
CA ALA A 379 -8.77 -0.18 11.00
C ALA A 379 -8.27 0.03 12.44
N PRO A 380 -9.09 0.49 13.41
CA PRO A 380 -8.68 0.55 14.82
C PRO A 380 -8.24 -0.79 15.40
N ALA A 381 -9.02 -1.86 15.19
CA ALA A 381 -8.71 -3.18 15.75
C ALA A 381 -7.42 -3.76 15.16
N VAL A 382 -7.23 -3.61 13.85
CA VAL A 382 -6.02 -4.05 13.16
C VAL A 382 -4.82 -3.22 13.61
N ALA A 383 -4.95 -1.90 13.73
CA ALA A 383 -3.87 -1.04 14.19
C ALA A 383 -3.37 -1.43 15.59
N ARG A 384 -4.29 -1.72 16.52
CA ARG A 384 -3.94 -2.24 17.85
C ARG A 384 -3.19 -3.56 17.77
N ALA A 385 -3.74 -4.54 17.04
CA ALA A 385 -3.18 -5.88 16.97
C ALA A 385 -1.78 -5.88 16.33
N VAL A 386 -1.61 -5.11 15.25
CA VAL A 386 -0.33 -4.94 14.57
C VAL A 386 0.67 -4.24 15.47
N ALA A 387 0.28 -3.16 16.15
CA ALA A 387 1.18 -2.45 17.06
C ALA A 387 1.65 -3.35 18.21
N ALA A 388 0.73 -4.07 18.86
CA ALA A 388 1.05 -4.99 19.96
C ALA A 388 2.03 -6.09 19.52
N ALA A 389 1.71 -6.83 18.46
CA ALA A 389 2.54 -7.94 17.98
C ALA A 389 3.91 -7.47 17.44
N THR A 390 3.98 -6.26 16.88
CA THR A 390 5.25 -5.67 16.41
C THR A 390 6.12 -5.21 17.58
N LYS A 391 5.53 -4.60 18.62
CA LYS A 391 6.24 -4.28 19.87
C LYS A 391 6.79 -5.53 20.57
N GLU A 392 6.00 -6.60 20.64
CA GLU A 392 6.46 -7.90 21.17
C GLU A 392 7.66 -8.49 20.40
N SER A 393 7.75 -8.17 19.11
CA SER A 393 8.87 -8.60 18.25
C SER A 393 10.09 -7.69 18.36
N GLY A 394 10.01 -6.58 19.11
CA GLY A 394 11.10 -5.62 19.30
C GLY A 394 11.41 -4.73 18.09
N LEU A 395 10.49 -4.62 17.12
CA LEU A 395 10.70 -3.87 15.87
C LEU A 395 10.04 -2.48 15.90
N TYR A 396 10.41 -1.66 16.87
CA TYR A 396 9.81 -0.33 17.10
C TYR A 396 10.81 0.65 17.74
N GLU A 397 10.60 1.95 17.52
CA GLU A 397 11.45 3.02 18.06
C GLU A 397 10.69 3.98 18.98
N ASP A 398 9.39 3.76 19.18
CA ASP A 398 8.52 4.67 19.93
C ASP A 398 7.49 3.94 20.80
N ASP A 399 7.47 4.31 22.07
CA ASP A 399 6.59 3.79 23.11
C ASP A 399 5.59 4.84 23.65
N ARG A 400 5.47 6.00 23.00
CA ARG A 400 4.58 7.06 23.49
C ARG A 400 3.11 6.65 23.56
N PHE A 401 2.68 5.71 22.73
CA PHE A 401 1.31 5.21 22.69
C PHE A 401 1.26 3.71 22.99
N SER A 402 0.37 3.31 23.90
CA SER A 402 -0.01 1.90 24.06
C SER A 402 -0.81 1.42 22.84
N PRO A 403 -0.90 0.10 22.59
CA PRO A 403 -1.79 -0.43 21.55
C PRO A 403 -3.25 0.03 21.70
N GLU A 404 -3.73 0.18 22.93
CA GLU A 404 -5.07 0.70 23.24
C GLU A 404 -5.21 2.18 22.85
N ASP A 405 -4.20 3.01 23.14
CA ASP A 405 -4.18 4.41 22.70
C ASP A 405 -4.23 4.51 21.17
N ILE A 406 -3.52 3.62 20.47
CA ILE A 406 -3.51 3.55 19.00
C ILE A 406 -4.90 3.19 18.47
N GLU A 407 -5.58 2.23 19.09
CA GLU A 407 -6.97 1.89 18.75
C GLU A 407 -7.87 3.11 18.87
N ASP A 408 -7.83 3.78 20.03
CA ASP A 408 -8.70 4.91 20.34
C ASP A 408 -8.41 6.12 19.44
N ARG A 409 -7.15 6.41 19.16
CA ARG A 409 -6.75 7.48 18.22
C ARG A 409 -7.23 7.20 16.81
N THR A 410 -7.07 5.96 16.34
CA THR A 410 -7.54 5.54 15.01
C THR A 410 -9.06 5.60 14.93
N ARG A 411 -9.75 5.14 15.97
CA ARG A 411 -11.21 5.22 16.07
C ARG A 411 -11.69 6.66 16.00
N ARG A 412 -11.10 7.57 16.80
CA ARG A 412 -11.43 9.00 16.74
C ARG A 412 -11.19 9.58 15.35
N PHE A 413 -10.08 9.24 14.69
CA PHE A 413 -9.86 9.69 13.32
C PHE A 413 -11.00 9.25 12.39
N VAL A 414 -11.38 7.98 12.42
CA VAL A 414 -12.39 7.45 11.50
C VAL A 414 -13.77 8.08 11.72
N TYR A 415 -14.14 8.40 12.97
CA TYR A 415 -15.44 9.01 13.28
C TYR A 415 -15.45 10.55 13.25
N GLU A 416 -14.33 11.21 13.56
CA GLU A 416 -14.23 12.68 13.67
C GLU A 416 -13.50 13.31 12.48
N GLY A 417 -12.84 12.52 11.66
CA GLY A 417 -12.07 12.94 10.48
C GLY A 417 -10.73 13.61 10.79
N LYS A 418 -10.27 13.59 12.05
CA LYS A 418 -9.03 14.26 12.48
C LYS A 418 -8.29 13.43 13.53
N LEU A 419 -6.96 13.35 13.38
CA LEU A 419 -6.11 12.81 14.43
C LEU A 419 -6.01 13.84 15.57
N PRO A 420 -5.94 13.40 16.85
CA PRO A 420 -5.77 14.32 17.96
C PRO A 420 -4.45 15.07 17.87
N ILE A 421 -4.52 16.41 17.90
CA ILE A 421 -3.38 17.33 17.93
C ILE A 421 -3.21 17.81 19.37
N ALA A 422 -1.98 17.78 19.88
CA ALA A 422 -1.68 18.30 21.22
C ALA A 422 -1.99 19.80 21.31
N PRO A 423 -2.32 20.34 22.50
CA PRO A 423 -2.42 21.79 22.67
C PRO A 423 -1.05 22.45 22.47
N LYS A 424 -1.05 23.71 22.00
CA LYS A 424 0.19 24.50 21.89
C LYS A 424 0.82 24.67 23.28
N SER A 425 2.14 24.62 23.36
CA SER A 425 2.88 24.95 24.58
C SER A 425 2.64 26.41 25.03
N ASP A 426 2.36 26.61 26.31
CA ASP A 426 2.24 27.94 26.94
C ASP A 426 3.59 28.55 27.35
N LYS A 427 4.70 27.81 27.17
CA LYS A 427 6.03 28.31 27.52
C LYS A 427 6.45 29.44 26.57
N PRO A 428 7.09 30.51 27.06
CA PRO A 428 7.75 31.48 26.20
C PRO A 428 8.83 30.78 25.35
N MET A 429 8.80 30.99 24.04
CA MET A 429 9.69 30.36 23.06
C MET A 429 10.25 31.40 22.10
N THR A 430 11.49 31.18 21.65
CA THR A 430 12.05 31.85 20.47
C THR A 430 11.37 31.35 19.19
N VAL A 431 11.58 32.03 18.06
CA VAL A 431 11.03 31.61 16.75
C VAL A 431 11.52 30.20 16.36
N ALA A 432 12.76 29.86 16.69
CA ALA A 432 13.36 28.55 16.45
C ALA A 432 12.66 27.45 17.29
N GLU A 433 12.48 27.69 18.59
CA GLU A 433 11.79 26.77 19.49
C GLU A 433 10.30 26.61 19.14
N GLU A 434 9.64 27.71 18.75
CA GLU A 434 8.23 27.68 18.31
C GLU A 434 8.06 26.93 16.98
N SER A 435 9.02 27.05 16.06
CA SER A 435 9.02 26.27 14.81
C SER A 435 9.18 24.77 15.13
N LEU A 436 10.14 24.39 15.97
CA LEU A 436 10.30 22.99 16.39
C LEU A 436 9.03 22.44 17.06
N GLU A 437 8.43 23.19 17.99
CA GLU A 437 7.16 22.83 18.65
C GLU A 437 6.03 22.61 17.65
N LEU A 438 5.91 23.50 16.66
CA LEU A 438 4.89 23.38 15.61
C LEU A 438 5.06 22.09 14.81
N HIS A 439 6.29 21.78 14.41
CA HIS A 439 6.63 20.57 13.68
C HIS A 439 6.37 19.29 14.50
N GLU A 440 6.68 19.28 15.80
CA GLU A 440 6.38 18.15 16.70
C GLU A 440 4.87 17.96 16.90
N ARG A 441 4.15 19.05 17.14
CA ARG A 441 2.72 19.02 17.45
C ARG A 441 1.87 18.50 16.30
N PHE A 442 2.27 18.79 15.06
CA PHE A 442 1.55 18.35 13.86
C PHE A 442 2.16 17.11 13.19
N THR A 443 3.30 16.62 13.67
CA THR A 443 4.10 15.58 13.00
C THR A 443 4.41 15.98 11.56
N GLY A 444 5.16 17.08 11.44
CA GLY A 444 5.38 17.81 10.20
C GLY A 444 4.19 18.61 9.72
N LEU A 445 4.37 19.30 8.59
CA LEU A 445 3.48 20.38 8.16
C LEU A 445 2.69 20.07 6.89
N LEU A 446 3.00 18.98 6.20
CA LEU A 446 2.25 18.52 5.03
C LEU A 446 1.30 17.38 5.37
N GLU A 447 0.20 17.30 4.63
CA GLU A 447 -0.71 16.15 4.60
C GLU A 447 -1.22 15.89 3.18
N ILE A 448 -1.69 14.67 2.93
CA ILE A 448 -2.36 14.28 1.70
C ILE A 448 -3.87 14.28 1.94
N ASN A 449 -4.62 14.90 1.04
CA ASN A 449 -6.06 15.11 1.16
C ASN A 449 -6.81 14.49 -0.02
N SER A 450 -8.07 14.14 0.20
CA SER A 450 -8.97 13.60 -0.82
C SER A 450 -9.70 14.71 -1.57
N ASN A 451 -9.57 14.71 -2.89
CA ASN A 451 -10.35 15.60 -3.74
C ASN A 451 -11.79 15.07 -3.94
N VAL A 452 -12.00 13.75 -3.79
CA VAL A 452 -13.30 13.07 -3.90
C VAL A 452 -13.52 12.16 -2.67
N PRO A 453 -13.89 12.71 -1.51
CA PRO A 453 -13.94 11.95 -0.26
C PRO A 453 -14.92 10.79 -0.30
N ILE A 454 -14.56 9.66 0.32
CA ILE A 454 -15.39 8.45 0.41
C ILE A 454 -16.47 8.70 1.47
N LYS A 455 -17.69 9.04 1.02
CA LYS A 455 -18.83 9.29 1.92
C LYS A 455 -19.78 8.10 2.04
N ASP A 456 -19.77 7.23 1.04
CA ASP A 456 -20.67 6.09 0.94
C ASP A 456 -20.04 4.99 0.07
N GLU A 457 -20.72 3.86 0.01
CA GLU A 457 -20.30 2.69 -0.76
C GLU A 457 -20.34 2.95 -2.27
N PHE A 458 -21.20 3.87 -2.73
CA PHE A 458 -21.29 4.23 -4.14
C PHE A 458 -20.01 4.93 -4.62
N ILE A 459 -19.56 5.95 -3.89
CA ILE A 459 -18.29 6.63 -4.18
C ILE A 459 -17.11 5.66 -4.06
N LEU A 460 -17.10 4.83 -3.00
CA LEU A 460 -16.06 3.82 -2.81
C LEU A 460 -15.94 2.92 -4.05
N LYS A 461 -17.04 2.32 -4.51
CA LYS A 461 -17.05 1.43 -5.68
C LYS A 461 -16.64 2.16 -6.95
N GLN A 462 -17.21 3.33 -7.19
CA GLN A 462 -17.06 4.04 -8.45
C GLN A 462 -15.64 4.60 -8.68
N PHE A 463 -14.96 5.04 -7.62
CA PHE A 463 -13.66 5.72 -7.76
C PHE A 463 -12.48 4.88 -7.29
N TYR A 464 -12.70 3.95 -6.36
CA TYR A 464 -11.63 3.36 -5.57
C TYR A 464 -11.51 1.84 -5.69
N LEU A 465 -12.52 1.15 -6.22
CA LEU A 465 -12.52 -0.31 -6.34
C LEU A 465 -12.63 -0.78 -7.80
N VAL A 466 -12.17 -2.00 -8.02
CA VAL A 466 -12.34 -2.72 -9.29
C VAL A 466 -13.81 -3.12 -9.45
N PRO A 467 -14.38 -3.03 -10.67
CA PRO A 467 -13.72 -2.75 -11.95
C PRO A 467 -13.62 -1.26 -12.33
N ASP A 468 -14.38 -0.37 -11.70
CA ASP A 468 -14.53 1.02 -12.17
C ASP A 468 -13.23 1.83 -12.11
N VAL A 469 -12.37 1.57 -11.12
CA VAL A 469 -11.04 2.21 -11.01
C VAL A 469 -10.12 1.91 -12.21
N LEU A 470 -10.41 0.85 -12.99
CA LEU A 470 -9.60 0.48 -14.16
C LEU A 470 -9.93 1.30 -15.41
N GLU A 471 -11.10 1.97 -15.47
CA GLU A 471 -11.47 2.82 -16.61
C GLU A 471 -10.46 3.94 -16.89
N PRO A 472 -10.05 4.79 -15.92
CA PRO A 472 -9.02 5.82 -16.16
C PRO A 472 -7.67 5.20 -16.57
N THR A 473 -7.30 4.06 -16.00
CA THR A 473 -6.08 3.31 -16.37
C THR A 473 -6.13 2.87 -17.83
N ARG A 474 -7.28 2.39 -18.33
CA ARG A 474 -7.45 2.05 -19.75
C ARG A 474 -7.33 3.26 -20.66
N ILE A 475 -7.93 4.39 -20.27
CA ILE A 475 -7.85 5.63 -21.05
C ILE A 475 -6.41 6.10 -21.17
N ILE A 476 -5.63 6.11 -20.07
CA ILE A 476 -4.22 6.51 -20.08
C ILE A 476 -3.37 5.51 -20.89
N LYS A 477 -3.68 4.22 -20.81
CA LYS A 477 -3.01 3.19 -21.61
C LYS A 477 -3.22 3.41 -23.12
N GLU A 478 -4.39 3.90 -23.52
CA GLU A 478 -4.71 4.22 -24.92
C GLU A 478 -4.13 5.59 -25.37
N ASN A 479 -4.10 6.58 -24.47
CA ASN A 479 -3.51 7.89 -24.69
C ASN A 479 -2.79 8.39 -23.43
N LEU A 480 -1.45 8.32 -23.43
CA LEU A 480 -0.62 8.68 -22.27
C LEU A 480 -0.84 10.11 -21.79
N GLU A 481 -1.13 11.06 -22.69
CA GLU A 481 -1.35 12.48 -22.34
C GLU A 481 -2.53 12.68 -21.37
N GLU A 482 -3.47 11.75 -21.34
CA GLU A 482 -4.63 11.82 -20.44
C GLU A 482 -4.20 11.78 -18.97
N VAL A 483 -3.00 11.28 -18.66
CA VAL A 483 -2.45 11.24 -17.30
C VAL A 483 -2.46 12.62 -16.63
N PHE A 484 -2.16 13.70 -17.37
CA PHE A 484 -2.12 15.05 -16.82
C PHE A 484 -3.48 15.58 -16.42
N SER A 485 -4.56 15.03 -16.98
CA SER A 485 -5.92 15.47 -16.67
C SER A 485 -6.66 14.51 -15.74
N LEU A 486 -6.27 13.24 -15.69
CA LEU A 486 -6.96 12.19 -14.92
C LEU A 486 -6.31 11.89 -13.56
N THR A 487 -5.12 12.44 -13.33
CA THR A 487 -4.31 12.21 -12.12
C THR A 487 -3.73 13.53 -11.59
N ALA A 488 -3.26 13.50 -10.35
CA ALA A 488 -2.58 14.59 -9.67
C ALA A 488 -1.29 15.02 -10.39
N ARG A 489 -0.73 14.18 -11.29
CA ARG A 489 0.45 14.52 -12.09
C ARG A 489 0.33 15.88 -12.76
N GLY A 490 -0.87 16.25 -13.23
CA GLY A 490 -1.14 17.55 -13.87
C GLY A 490 -0.78 18.79 -13.04
N ASN A 491 -0.69 18.67 -11.71
CA ASN A 491 -0.39 19.79 -10.82
C ASN A 491 0.58 19.42 -9.68
N LEU A 492 1.20 18.24 -9.73
CA LEU A 492 2.08 17.71 -8.67
C LEU A 492 3.55 17.86 -9.05
N VAL A 493 4.30 18.59 -8.22
CA VAL A 493 5.73 18.83 -8.36
C VAL A 493 6.52 18.04 -7.30
N GLY A 494 7.57 17.36 -7.72
CA GLY A 494 8.54 16.74 -6.82
C GLY A 494 9.60 17.75 -6.43
N VAL A 495 9.71 18.10 -5.14
CA VAL A 495 10.79 18.97 -4.62
C VAL A 495 11.95 18.08 -4.21
N VAL A 496 12.95 17.95 -5.09
CA VAL A 496 14.03 16.98 -4.95
C VAL A 496 15.26 17.64 -4.32
N SER A 497 15.79 17.05 -3.26
CA SER A 497 16.98 17.54 -2.56
C SER A 497 17.87 16.41 -2.05
N ASP A 498 19.20 16.59 -2.12
CA ASP A 498 20.17 15.71 -1.45
C ASP A 498 20.63 16.25 -0.08
N GLY A 499 20.12 17.42 0.31
CA GLY A 499 20.44 18.12 1.55
C GLY A 499 21.89 18.61 1.67
N SER A 500 22.62 18.73 0.56
CA SER A 500 24.04 19.11 0.57
C SER A 500 24.28 20.62 0.72
N ALA A 501 23.26 21.47 0.52
CA ALA A 501 23.38 22.92 0.61
C ALA A 501 22.13 23.60 1.23
N VAL A 502 21.71 23.16 2.42
CA VAL A 502 20.46 23.62 3.05
C VAL A 502 20.66 24.94 3.80
N LEU A 503 19.99 26.02 3.38
CA LEU A 503 19.81 27.30 4.12
C LEU A 503 21.04 27.85 4.90
N GLY A 504 22.26 27.71 4.37
CA GLY A 504 23.48 28.14 5.06
C GLY A 504 23.93 27.24 6.21
N LEU A 505 23.20 26.16 6.51
CA LEU A 505 23.60 25.07 7.42
C LEU A 505 24.65 24.14 6.79
N GLY A 506 24.84 24.24 5.48
CA GLY A 506 25.76 23.38 4.72
C GLY A 506 25.15 22.02 4.42
N ASN A 507 25.99 20.99 4.43
CA ASN A 507 25.58 19.62 4.15
C ASN A 507 25.06 18.96 5.43
N ILE A 508 23.74 18.82 5.52
CA ILE A 508 23.06 18.13 6.63
C ILE A 508 22.45 16.80 6.19
N GLY A 509 22.54 16.48 4.89
CA GLY A 509 21.99 15.29 4.26
C GLY A 509 20.48 15.37 4.00
N GLY A 510 20.00 14.57 3.06
CA GLY A 510 18.61 14.63 2.58
C GLY A 510 17.57 14.50 3.69
N ARG A 511 17.77 13.58 4.65
CA ARG A 511 16.79 13.37 5.74
C ARG A 511 16.60 14.63 6.60
N ALA A 512 17.68 15.35 6.91
CA ALA A 512 17.61 16.57 7.73
C ALA A 512 17.12 17.79 6.93
N ALA A 513 17.13 17.73 5.59
CA ALA A 513 16.58 18.77 4.71
C ALA A 513 15.04 18.77 4.67
N MET A 514 14.39 17.67 5.08
CA MET A 514 12.93 17.49 5.00
C MET A 514 12.10 18.68 5.52
N PRO A 515 12.37 19.29 6.70
CA PRO A 515 11.58 20.43 7.18
C PRO A 515 11.62 21.64 6.21
N VAL A 516 12.77 21.94 5.61
CA VAL A 516 12.91 23.01 4.61
C VAL A 516 12.12 22.67 3.36
N MET A 517 12.20 21.41 2.91
CA MET A 517 11.47 20.96 1.72
C MET A 517 9.95 21.01 1.94
N GLU A 518 9.45 20.65 3.14
CA GLU A 518 8.05 20.85 3.51
C GLU A 518 7.68 22.34 3.42
N GLY A 519 8.52 23.23 3.97
CA GLY A 519 8.35 24.67 3.86
C GLY A 519 8.24 25.14 2.40
N LYS A 520 9.17 24.73 1.52
CA LYS A 520 9.13 25.08 0.08
C LYS A 520 7.87 24.56 -0.60
N ALA A 521 7.44 23.34 -0.30
CA ALA A 521 6.19 22.79 -0.81
C ALA A 521 4.96 23.60 -0.37
N ILE A 522 4.95 24.09 0.88
CA ILE A 522 3.90 24.99 1.38
C ILE A 522 3.90 26.30 0.60
N LEU A 523 5.06 26.83 0.20
CA LEU A 523 5.14 28.06 -0.61
C LEU A 523 4.54 27.87 -2.00
N PHE A 524 4.85 26.75 -2.69
CA PHE A 524 4.26 26.41 -3.99
C PHE A 524 2.72 26.41 -3.91
N HIS A 525 2.18 25.77 -2.88
CA HIS A 525 0.74 25.70 -2.70
C HIS A 525 0.14 27.08 -2.36
N THR A 526 0.72 27.76 -1.38
CA THR A 526 0.17 29.02 -0.83
C THR A 526 0.17 30.15 -1.87
N PHE A 527 1.23 30.26 -2.66
CA PHE A 527 1.41 31.41 -3.56
C PHE A 527 1.05 31.11 -5.02
N ALA A 528 1.08 29.84 -5.45
CA ALA A 528 0.84 29.48 -6.86
C ALA A 528 -0.25 28.41 -7.06
N GLY A 529 -0.82 27.83 -5.99
CA GLY A 529 -1.80 26.74 -6.11
C GLY A 529 -1.22 25.44 -6.66
N VAL A 530 0.11 25.33 -6.73
CA VAL A 530 0.84 24.16 -7.21
C VAL A 530 0.97 23.16 -6.07
N GLN A 531 0.65 21.89 -6.33
CA GLN A 531 0.84 20.82 -5.35
C GLN A 531 2.32 20.43 -5.39
N ALA A 532 2.96 20.31 -4.24
CA ALA A 532 4.37 19.98 -4.17
C ALA A 532 4.61 18.99 -3.03
N PHE A 533 5.49 18.01 -3.26
CA PHE A 533 5.86 17.04 -2.23
C PHE A 533 7.40 16.88 -2.14
N PRO A 534 8.00 16.88 -0.94
CA PRO A 534 9.42 16.63 -0.73
C PRO A 534 9.87 15.24 -1.14
N ILE A 535 10.92 15.15 -1.96
CA ILE A 535 11.65 13.91 -2.27
C ILE A 535 13.11 14.13 -1.89
N CYS A 536 13.42 13.88 -0.62
CA CYS A 536 14.79 13.93 -0.11
C CYS A 536 15.53 12.62 -0.42
N VAL A 537 16.63 12.74 -1.17
CA VAL A 537 17.42 11.64 -1.70
C VAL A 537 18.56 11.29 -0.74
N ASN A 538 18.78 10.00 -0.50
CA ASN A 538 19.85 9.47 0.36
C ASN A 538 21.18 9.27 -0.39
N ASN A 539 21.48 10.12 -1.37
CA ASN A 539 22.67 10.00 -2.20
C ASN A 539 23.06 11.38 -2.75
N GLN A 540 24.37 11.62 -2.88
CA GLN A 540 24.94 12.89 -3.33
C GLN A 540 25.76 12.73 -4.63
N GLU A 541 25.78 11.53 -5.21
CA GLU A 541 26.38 11.26 -6.51
C GLU A 541 25.47 11.77 -7.63
N THR A 542 26.03 12.55 -8.55
CA THR A 542 25.29 13.20 -9.66
C THR A 542 24.46 12.19 -10.46
N GLU A 543 25.06 11.07 -10.88
CA GLU A 543 24.37 10.05 -11.69
C GLU A 543 23.19 9.43 -10.95
N GLN A 544 23.35 9.18 -9.66
CA GLN A 544 22.30 8.54 -8.85
C GLN A 544 21.12 9.47 -8.67
N ILE A 545 21.36 10.78 -8.46
CA ILE A 545 20.28 11.77 -8.39
C ILE A 545 19.54 11.86 -9.73
N ILE A 546 20.28 11.92 -10.85
CA ILE A 546 19.68 11.96 -12.19
C ILE A 546 18.81 10.73 -12.44
N GLU A 547 19.32 9.53 -12.16
CA GLU A 547 18.58 8.28 -12.35
C GLU A 547 17.34 8.20 -11.46
N VAL A 548 17.42 8.60 -10.18
CA VAL A 548 16.24 8.65 -9.29
C VAL A 548 15.18 9.60 -9.85
N VAL A 549 15.55 10.79 -10.32
CA VAL A 549 14.60 11.74 -10.92
C VAL A 549 13.96 11.17 -12.17
N LYS A 550 14.75 10.53 -13.07
CA LYS A 550 14.24 9.87 -14.28
C LYS A 550 13.28 8.73 -13.95
N MET A 551 13.56 7.98 -12.88
CA MET A 551 12.68 6.90 -12.42
C MET A 551 11.34 7.43 -11.91
N LEU A 552 11.31 8.59 -11.24
CA LEU A 552 10.12 9.21 -10.67
C LEU A 552 9.30 10.06 -11.67
N GLU A 553 9.84 10.35 -12.85
CA GLU A 553 9.19 11.17 -13.89
C GLU A 553 7.72 10.80 -14.18
N PRO A 554 7.29 9.51 -14.18
CA PRO A 554 5.90 9.18 -14.44
C PRO A 554 4.92 9.78 -13.45
N THR A 555 5.37 10.06 -12.23
CA THR A 555 4.53 10.53 -11.11
C THR A 555 4.33 12.03 -11.13
N PHE A 556 5.37 12.79 -11.49
CA PHE A 556 5.39 14.24 -11.31
C PHE A 556 5.14 14.97 -12.64
N GLY A 557 4.40 16.08 -12.57
CA GLY A 557 4.25 17.01 -13.70
C GLY A 557 5.41 17.99 -13.81
N GLY A 558 6.22 18.12 -12.76
CA GLY A 558 7.44 18.90 -12.75
C GLY A 558 8.37 18.51 -11.61
N ILE A 559 9.66 18.81 -11.75
CA ILE A 559 10.68 18.56 -10.74
C ILE A 559 11.33 19.90 -10.39
N ASN A 560 11.42 20.16 -9.09
CA ASN A 560 12.11 21.32 -8.54
C ASN A 560 13.35 20.85 -7.78
N LEU A 561 14.54 21.09 -8.32
CA LEU A 561 15.81 20.73 -7.70
C LEU A 561 16.18 21.78 -6.64
N GLU A 562 16.40 21.35 -5.40
CA GLU A 562 16.60 22.25 -4.26
C GLU A 562 17.73 21.81 -3.34
N ASP A 563 18.46 22.79 -2.80
CA ASP A 563 19.51 22.59 -1.79
C ASP A 563 20.56 21.51 -2.17
N ILE A 564 20.90 21.43 -3.46
CA ILE A 564 21.99 20.63 -4.02
C ILE A 564 23.21 21.52 -4.27
N SER A 565 24.37 21.11 -3.77
CA SER A 565 25.61 21.87 -3.83
C SER A 565 26.16 22.09 -5.25
N ALA A 566 26.75 23.27 -5.47
CA ALA A 566 27.47 23.59 -6.70
C ALA A 566 28.84 22.88 -6.75
N PRO A 567 29.35 22.49 -7.92
CA PRO A 567 28.75 22.70 -9.25
C PRO A 567 27.75 21.62 -9.69
N ARG A 568 27.53 20.55 -8.89
CA ARG A 568 26.72 19.37 -9.28
C ARG A 568 25.29 19.74 -9.68
N CYS A 569 24.68 20.70 -8.98
CA CYS A 569 23.32 21.13 -9.30
C CYS A 569 23.15 21.60 -10.76
N PHE A 570 24.15 22.27 -11.34
CA PHE A 570 24.13 22.71 -12.74
C PHE A 570 24.21 21.52 -13.71
N GLU A 571 25.11 20.57 -13.43
CA GLU A 571 25.27 19.36 -14.24
C GLU A 571 23.99 18.51 -14.20
N ILE A 572 23.42 18.30 -13.02
CA ILE A 572 22.16 17.55 -12.83
C ILE A 572 21.03 18.21 -13.61
N GLU A 573 20.88 19.53 -13.50
CA GLU A 573 19.83 20.28 -14.21
C GLU A 573 20.00 20.20 -15.73
N GLU A 574 21.21 20.42 -16.25
CA GLU A 574 21.51 20.37 -17.69
C GLU A 574 21.21 18.98 -18.25
N ARG A 575 21.65 17.92 -17.56
CA ARG A 575 21.43 16.54 -17.99
C ARG A 575 19.96 16.15 -17.93
N LEU A 576 19.24 16.50 -16.87
CA LEU A 576 17.81 16.19 -16.79
C LEU A 576 17.03 16.87 -17.93
N LYS A 577 17.31 18.14 -18.24
CA LYS A 577 16.70 18.83 -19.39
C LYS A 577 16.99 18.17 -20.74
N ALA A 578 18.13 17.49 -20.87
CA ALA A 578 18.51 16.79 -22.09
C ALA A 578 17.97 15.35 -22.17
N GLU A 579 17.71 14.71 -21.03
CA GLU A 579 17.41 13.28 -20.92
C GLU A 579 15.93 12.94 -20.66
N THR A 580 15.11 13.90 -20.20
CA THR A 580 13.69 13.66 -19.81
C THR A 580 12.67 14.46 -20.61
#